data_AF-A0A9X2M7F0-F1
#
_entry.id   AF-A0A9X2M7F0-F1
#
_cell.length_a   1.000
_cell.length_b   1.000
_cell.length_c   1.000
_cell.angle_alpha   90.00
_cell.angle_beta   90.00
_cell.angle_gamma   90.00
#
_symmetry.space_group_name_H-M   'P 1'
#
loop_
_entity.id
_entity.type
_entity.pdbx_description
1 polymer ?
#
loop_
_entity_poly.entity_id
_entity_poly.type
_entity_poly.pdbx_seq_one_letter_code
_entity_poly.pdbx_strand_id
1 'polypeptide(L)'
;MTTIDQLLADAAPPVREHHFDVAAGLRRLAREAGYILPGLPVQGAPQAGQRLKAVARWWLTSPQAAAHVDQLVTELDEAAPTPLSTAAPVDVHGVQIFACLLHLTGHPESAQFWWELAASADVRGAAYCLHLHHLSRGEEREAAHWLLEAKRERDHGAGEGCTHEDVEALDGLFFDSFEQYIRHHDGATAAPTADLDAEVERLADREDDGLVGHPDQQLAERLHAFASRH
;
A
#
# COMPACT_ATOMS: atom_id res chain seq x y z
N MET A 1 -67.32 -11.99 -19.19
CA MET A 1 -66.30 -13.05 -19.05
C MET A 1 -64.99 -12.37 -18.75
N THR A 2 -64.65 -12.23 -17.47
CA THR A 2 -63.32 -11.81 -17.03
C THR A 2 -62.36 -12.97 -17.32
N THR A 3 -61.28 -12.68 -18.05
CA THR A 3 -60.27 -13.65 -18.44
C THR A 3 -59.48 -14.08 -17.20
N ILE A 4 -59.10 -15.36 -17.13
CA ILE A 4 -58.35 -15.96 -16.01
C ILE A 4 -57.07 -15.15 -15.70
N ASP A 5 -56.45 -14.55 -16.72
CA ASP A 5 -55.28 -13.67 -16.57
C ASP A 5 -55.55 -12.44 -15.68
N GLN A 6 -56.77 -11.91 -15.71
CA GLN A 6 -57.14 -10.74 -14.93
C GLN A 6 -57.30 -11.07 -13.44
N LEU A 7 -57.78 -12.28 -13.12
CA LEU A 7 -57.85 -12.78 -11.75
C LEU A 7 -56.47 -13.14 -11.19
N LEU A 8 -55.54 -13.61 -12.03
CA LEU A 8 -54.16 -13.90 -11.61
C LEU A 8 -53.35 -12.62 -11.39
N ALA A 9 -53.60 -11.57 -12.17
CA ALA A 9 -52.97 -10.25 -11.98
C ALA A 9 -53.42 -9.58 -10.66
N ASP A 10 -54.71 -9.63 -10.33
CA ASP A 10 -55.25 -9.05 -9.08
C ASP A 10 -54.84 -9.86 -7.82
N ALA A 11 -54.47 -11.13 -7.98
CA ALA A 11 -54.05 -12.00 -6.88
C ALA A 11 -52.53 -12.02 -6.66
N ALA A 12 -51.73 -11.37 -7.51
CA ALA A 12 -50.28 -11.35 -7.37
C ALA A 12 -49.87 -10.47 -6.17
N PRO A 13 -49.31 -11.03 -5.08
CA PRO A 13 -48.83 -10.22 -3.98
C PRO A 13 -47.68 -9.33 -4.46
N PRO A 14 -47.57 -8.09 -3.98
CA PRO A 14 -46.43 -7.24 -4.32
C PRO A 14 -45.16 -7.91 -3.82
N VAL A 15 -44.38 -8.49 -4.73
CA VAL A 15 -43.07 -9.07 -4.45
C VAL A 15 -42.14 -7.91 -4.15
N ARG A 16 -42.00 -7.58 -2.86
CA ARG A 16 -40.92 -6.72 -2.40
C ARG A 16 -39.64 -7.52 -2.50
N GLU A 17 -38.81 -7.19 -3.47
CA GLU A 17 -37.42 -7.65 -3.50
C GLU A 17 -36.71 -7.06 -2.27
N HIS A 18 -36.73 -7.80 -1.17
CA HIS A 18 -35.85 -7.52 -0.05
C HIS A 18 -34.47 -7.99 -0.49
N HIS A 19 -33.62 -7.04 -0.86
CA HIS A 19 -32.20 -7.30 -1.03
C HIS A 19 -31.67 -7.86 0.30
N PHE A 20 -31.45 -9.17 0.33
CA PHE A 20 -31.03 -9.84 1.54
C PHE A 20 -29.55 -9.50 1.77
N ASP A 21 -29.28 -8.65 2.76
CA ASP A 21 -27.91 -8.38 3.21
C ASP A 21 -27.38 -9.64 3.91
N VAL A 22 -26.74 -10.49 3.11
CA VAL A 22 -26.12 -11.75 3.54
C VAL A 22 -25.15 -11.50 4.70
N ALA A 23 -24.40 -10.40 4.66
CA ALA A 23 -23.43 -10.08 5.69
C ALA A 23 -24.10 -9.71 7.02
N ALA A 24 -25.19 -8.94 6.99
CA ALA A 24 -26.00 -8.67 8.17
C ALA A 24 -26.65 -9.94 8.73
N GLY A 25 -27.15 -10.82 7.86
CA GLY A 25 -27.70 -12.12 8.24
C GLY A 25 -26.68 -13.00 8.97
N LEU A 26 -25.48 -13.14 8.40
CA LEU A 26 -24.40 -13.93 8.99
C LEU A 26 -23.92 -13.35 10.33
N ARG A 27 -23.81 -12.02 10.46
CA ARG A 27 -23.48 -11.35 11.74
C ARG A 27 -24.53 -11.62 12.82
N ARG A 28 -25.82 -11.62 12.46
CA ARG A 28 -26.92 -11.94 13.38
C ARG A 28 -26.83 -13.40 13.84
N LEU A 29 -26.63 -14.31 12.89
CA LEU A 29 -26.57 -15.75 13.15
C LEU A 29 -25.38 -16.13 14.04
N ALA A 30 -24.21 -15.52 13.81
CA ALA A 30 -23.03 -15.70 14.67
C ALA A 30 -23.27 -15.23 16.10
N ARG A 31 -23.98 -14.10 16.30
CA ARG A 31 -24.37 -13.59 17.62
C ARG A 31 -25.36 -14.52 18.32
N GLU A 32 -26.37 -15.01 17.60
CA GLU A 32 -27.39 -15.93 18.11
C GLU A 32 -26.80 -17.30 18.50
N ALA A 33 -25.82 -17.79 17.73
CA ALA A 33 -25.13 -19.06 18.00
C ALA A 33 -24.08 -18.97 19.13
N GLY A 34 -23.89 -17.80 19.74
CA GLY A 34 -22.88 -17.61 20.78
C GLY A 34 -21.44 -17.63 20.23
N TYR A 35 -21.25 -17.56 18.91
CA TYR A 35 -19.95 -17.30 18.28
C TYR A 35 -19.56 -15.82 18.43
N ILE A 36 -19.61 -15.29 19.65
CA ILE A 36 -18.80 -14.12 19.98
C ILE A 36 -17.40 -14.68 20.25
N LEU A 37 -16.64 -14.94 19.18
CA LEU A 37 -15.19 -14.98 19.33
C LEU A 37 -14.74 -13.51 19.49
N PRO A 38 -14.12 -13.13 20.62
CA PRO A 38 -13.44 -11.85 20.70
C PRO A 38 -12.34 -11.85 19.64
N GLY A 39 -12.44 -10.98 18.62
CA GLY A 39 -11.32 -10.64 17.75
C GLY A 39 -10.99 -11.61 16.59
N LEU A 40 -11.96 -12.29 15.97
CA LEU A 40 -11.69 -12.89 14.65
C LEU A 40 -11.42 -11.80 13.58
N PRO A 41 -10.50 -12.04 12.62
CA PRO A 41 -9.79 -11.11 11.73
C PRO A 41 -10.66 -10.26 10.76
N VAL A 42 -11.99 -10.34 10.85
CA VAL A 42 -12.94 -9.57 10.02
C VAL A 42 -12.81 -8.05 10.25
N GLN A 43 -12.31 -7.63 11.41
CA GLN A 43 -11.95 -6.23 11.70
C GLN A 43 -10.49 -5.90 11.33
N GLY A 44 -9.62 -6.92 11.23
CA GLY A 44 -8.20 -6.78 10.95
C GLY A 44 -7.94 -6.32 9.52
N ALA A 45 -8.65 -6.89 8.54
CA ALA A 45 -8.48 -6.52 7.13
C ALA A 45 -8.76 -5.02 6.82
N PRO A 46 -9.93 -4.44 7.20
CA PRO A 46 -10.17 -3.02 6.97
C PRO A 46 -9.24 -2.12 7.78
N GLN A 47 -8.89 -2.51 9.01
CA GLN A 47 -7.94 -1.75 9.84
C GLN A 47 -6.52 -1.78 9.26
N ALA A 48 -6.07 -2.93 8.74
CA ALA A 48 -4.79 -3.09 8.07
C ALA A 48 -4.71 -2.21 6.82
N GLY A 49 -5.78 -2.19 6.01
CA GLY A 49 -5.86 -1.30 4.85
C GLY A 49 -5.79 0.19 5.24
N GLN A 50 -6.46 0.62 6.32
CA GLN A 50 -6.35 2.01 6.79
C GLN A 50 -4.95 2.33 7.32
N ARG A 51 -4.33 1.41 8.05
CA ARG A 51 -2.98 1.56 8.57
C ARG A 51 -1.93 1.58 7.45
N LEU A 52 -2.15 0.80 6.38
CA LEU A 52 -1.32 0.83 5.18
C LEU A 52 -1.40 2.18 4.47
N LYS A 53 -2.60 2.75 4.34
CA LYS A 53 -2.76 4.10 3.79
C LYS A 53 -2.08 5.15 4.66
N ALA A 54 -2.11 5.01 5.99
CA ALA A 54 -1.44 5.93 6.90
C ALA A 54 0.10 5.87 6.76
N VAL A 55 0.69 4.67 6.72
CA VAL A 55 2.14 4.53 6.54
C VAL A 55 2.59 4.99 5.16
N ALA A 56 1.83 4.68 4.10
CA ALA A 56 2.15 5.13 2.76
C ALA A 56 2.13 6.66 2.63
N ARG A 57 1.15 7.31 3.28
CA ARG A 57 1.09 8.77 3.34
C ARG A 57 2.26 9.37 4.09
N TRP A 58 2.62 8.78 5.23
CA TRP A 58 3.77 9.25 6.01
C TRP A 58 5.04 9.29 5.17
N TRP A 59 5.32 8.22 4.42
CA TRP A 59 6.47 8.17 3.50
C TRP A 59 6.41 9.28 2.43
N LEU A 60 5.25 9.53 1.83
CA LEU A 60 5.10 10.57 0.81
C LEU A 60 5.20 12.01 1.36
N THR A 61 4.81 12.22 2.62
CA THR A 61 4.90 13.53 3.28
C THR A 61 6.30 13.81 3.85
N SER A 62 7.24 12.87 3.73
CA SER A 62 8.63 13.11 4.13
C SER A 62 9.25 14.20 3.26
N PRO A 63 10.00 15.17 3.82
CA PRO A 63 10.64 16.23 3.04
C PRO A 63 11.67 15.70 2.03
N GLN A 64 12.21 14.50 2.27
CA GLN A 64 13.17 13.85 1.38
C GLN A 64 12.50 12.98 0.30
N ALA A 65 11.16 12.85 0.31
CA ALA A 65 10.45 11.91 -0.56
C ALA A 65 10.74 12.14 -2.05
N ALA A 66 10.68 13.39 -2.49
CA ALA A 66 10.95 13.75 -3.88
C ALA A 66 12.42 13.51 -4.28
N ALA A 67 13.37 13.84 -3.40
CA ALA A 67 14.79 13.66 -3.67
C ALA A 67 15.17 12.18 -3.85
N HIS A 68 14.57 11.29 -3.05
CA HIS A 68 14.76 9.85 -3.19
C HIS A 68 14.17 9.30 -4.50
N VAL A 69 13.01 9.83 -4.94
CA VAL A 69 12.43 9.43 -6.24
C VAL A 69 13.25 9.99 -7.40
N ASP A 70 13.77 11.22 -7.33
CA ASP A 70 14.70 11.79 -8.32
C ASP A 70 15.97 10.92 -8.46
N GLN A 71 16.53 10.49 -7.32
CA GLN A 71 17.69 9.61 -7.31
C GLN A 71 17.38 8.24 -7.94
N LEU A 72 16.25 7.64 -7.59
CA LEU A 72 15.77 6.40 -8.20
C LEU A 72 15.61 6.50 -9.72
N VAL A 73 15.04 7.60 -10.22
CA VAL A 73 14.89 7.84 -11.67
C VAL A 73 16.26 7.88 -12.34
N THR A 74 17.21 8.63 -11.76
CA THR A 74 18.57 8.75 -12.30
C THR A 74 19.27 7.39 -12.38
N GLU A 75 19.18 6.59 -11.32
CA GLU A 75 19.84 5.29 -11.24
C GLU A 75 19.20 4.24 -12.17
N LEU A 76 17.88 4.29 -12.36
CA LEU A 76 17.18 3.41 -13.32
C LEU A 76 17.52 3.77 -14.78
N ASP A 77 17.65 5.07 -15.09
CA ASP A 77 18.09 5.54 -16.41
C ASP A 77 19.56 5.14 -16.69
N GLU A 78 20.43 5.21 -15.68
CA GLU A 78 21.84 4.79 -15.78
C GLU A 78 22.01 3.27 -15.81
N ALA A 79 21.05 2.50 -15.27
CA ALA A 79 21.03 1.04 -15.31
C ALA A 79 20.72 0.44 -16.70
N ALA A 80 20.58 1.27 -17.75
CA ALA A 80 20.53 0.82 -19.14
C ALA A 80 21.65 -0.21 -19.42
N PRO A 81 21.36 -1.32 -20.12
CA PRO A 81 22.15 -2.55 -20.05
C PRO A 81 23.53 -2.36 -20.68
N THR A 82 24.51 -1.94 -19.87
CA THR A 82 25.92 -2.03 -20.19
C THR A 82 26.43 -3.39 -19.69
N PRO A 83 27.12 -4.18 -20.54
CA PRO A 83 27.43 -5.60 -20.28
C PRO A 83 28.40 -5.86 -19.12
N LEU A 84 28.74 -4.86 -18.30
CA LEU A 84 29.65 -4.94 -17.16
C LEU A 84 29.15 -4.17 -15.93
N SER A 85 27.88 -3.73 -15.89
CA SER A 85 27.37 -3.02 -14.71
C SER A 85 27.11 -4.00 -13.57
N THR A 86 28.05 -4.06 -12.63
CA THR A 86 27.77 -4.50 -11.27
C THR A 86 26.66 -3.59 -10.77
N ALA A 87 25.43 -4.11 -10.62
CA ALA A 87 24.24 -3.35 -10.30
C ALA A 87 24.56 -2.27 -9.26
N ALA A 88 24.55 -1.00 -9.68
CA ALA A 88 24.68 0.11 -8.76
C ALA A 88 23.59 -0.03 -7.70
N PRO A 89 23.87 0.27 -6.43
CA PRO A 89 22.84 0.20 -5.39
C PRO A 89 21.76 1.21 -5.74
N VAL A 90 20.59 0.69 -6.13
CA VAL A 90 19.38 1.49 -6.37
C VAL A 90 18.94 2.09 -5.04
N ASP A 91 18.46 3.34 -5.03
CA ASP A 91 17.93 4.02 -3.87
C ASP A 91 16.68 3.30 -3.36
N VAL A 92 16.91 2.45 -2.37
CA VAL A 92 15.90 1.60 -1.75
C VAL A 92 14.80 2.40 -1.06
N HIS A 93 15.08 3.63 -0.62
CA HIS A 93 14.08 4.54 -0.07
C HIS A 93 13.22 5.15 -1.17
N GLY A 94 13.83 5.53 -2.29
CA GLY A 94 13.11 5.92 -3.51
C GLY A 94 12.13 4.82 -3.94
N VAL A 95 12.56 3.56 -3.92
CA VAL A 95 11.71 2.41 -4.23
C VAL A 95 10.55 2.28 -3.24
N GLN A 96 10.82 2.39 -1.93
CA GLN A 96 9.80 2.35 -0.89
C GLN A 96 8.74 3.45 -1.07
N ILE A 97 9.16 4.68 -1.35
CA ILE A 97 8.29 5.85 -1.55
C ILE A 97 7.46 5.67 -2.82
N PHE A 98 8.07 5.20 -3.91
CA PHE A 98 7.37 4.93 -5.16
C PHE A 98 6.29 3.85 -4.97
N ALA A 99 6.60 2.75 -4.30
CA ALA A 99 5.62 1.71 -3.97
C ALA A 99 4.46 2.25 -3.11
N CYS A 100 4.75 3.13 -2.13
CA CYS A 100 3.71 3.81 -1.36
C CYS A 100 2.80 4.70 -2.23
N LEU A 101 3.38 5.37 -3.23
CA LEU A 101 2.61 6.15 -4.19
C LEU A 101 1.69 5.27 -5.04
N LEU A 102 2.21 4.17 -5.59
CA LEU A 102 1.44 3.19 -6.36
C LEU A 102 0.26 2.64 -5.56
N HIS A 103 0.47 2.32 -4.28
CA HIS A 103 -0.61 1.84 -3.42
C HIS A 103 -1.72 2.88 -3.23
N LEU A 104 -1.36 4.15 -2.99
CA LEU A 104 -2.33 5.21 -2.74
C LEU A 104 -3.11 5.63 -3.99
N THR A 105 -2.51 5.45 -5.17
CA THR A 105 -3.08 5.78 -6.49
C THR A 105 -3.88 4.62 -7.10
N GLY A 106 -4.00 3.48 -6.40
CA GLY A 106 -4.85 2.37 -6.83
C GLY A 106 -4.15 1.26 -7.60
N HIS A 107 -2.82 1.17 -7.53
CA HIS A 107 -1.99 0.16 -8.19
C HIS A 107 -1.34 -0.81 -7.18
N PRO A 108 -2.15 -1.64 -6.47
CA PRO A 108 -1.68 -2.46 -5.37
C PRO A 108 -0.72 -3.59 -5.77
N GLU A 109 -0.89 -4.17 -6.96
CA GLU A 109 -0.03 -5.26 -7.45
C GLU A 109 1.36 -4.74 -7.84
N SER A 110 1.42 -3.57 -8.47
CA SER A 110 2.70 -2.87 -8.73
C SER A 110 3.37 -2.43 -7.43
N ALA A 111 2.60 -1.90 -6.47
CA ALA A 111 3.13 -1.55 -5.16
C ALA A 111 3.77 -2.77 -4.45
N GLN A 112 3.14 -3.94 -4.53
CA GLN A 112 3.70 -5.18 -3.97
C GLN A 112 5.07 -5.51 -4.58
N PHE A 113 5.18 -5.51 -5.91
CA PHE A 113 6.44 -5.78 -6.61
C PHE A 113 7.58 -4.86 -6.14
N TRP A 114 7.31 -3.56 -6.08
CA TRP A 114 8.32 -2.58 -5.66
C TRP A 114 8.65 -2.68 -4.16
N TRP A 115 7.68 -3.00 -3.31
CA TRP A 115 7.98 -3.29 -1.90
C TRP A 115 8.79 -4.57 -1.71
N GLU A 116 8.56 -5.62 -2.51
CA GLU A 116 9.39 -6.84 -2.47
C GLU A 116 10.84 -6.52 -2.85
N LEU A 117 11.06 -5.65 -3.85
CA LEU A 117 12.39 -5.15 -4.21
C LEU A 117 13.04 -4.40 -3.05
N ALA A 118 12.37 -3.42 -2.45
CA ALA A 118 12.93 -2.67 -1.31
C ALA A 118 13.14 -3.54 -0.06
N ALA A 119 12.23 -4.49 0.20
CA ALA A 119 12.37 -5.42 1.33
C ALA A 119 13.54 -6.39 1.14
N SER A 120 13.87 -6.76 -0.10
CA SER A 120 15.05 -7.58 -0.42
C SER A 120 16.37 -6.84 -0.14
N ALA A 121 16.32 -5.51 -0.15
CA ALA A 121 17.41 -4.62 0.26
C ALA A 121 17.20 -4.06 1.68
N ASP A 122 16.44 -4.79 2.50
CA ASP A 122 16.34 -4.64 3.95
C ASP A 122 15.62 -3.41 4.49
N VAL A 123 14.83 -2.73 3.66
CA VAL A 123 13.96 -1.65 4.14
C VAL A 123 12.81 -2.22 4.97
N ARG A 124 12.83 -2.02 6.29
CA ARG A 124 11.78 -2.47 7.22
C ARG A 124 10.44 -1.87 6.90
N GLY A 125 10.43 -0.63 6.42
CA GLY A 125 9.21 0.04 5.95
C GLY A 125 8.51 -0.74 4.84
N ALA A 126 9.27 -1.33 3.92
CA ALA A 126 8.73 -2.14 2.82
C ALA A 126 8.16 -3.45 3.32
N ALA A 127 8.91 -4.17 4.17
CA ALA A 127 8.44 -5.39 4.81
C ALA A 127 7.17 -5.15 5.65
N TYR A 128 7.08 -4.01 6.36
CA TYR A 128 5.88 -3.66 7.11
C TYR A 128 4.69 -3.31 6.20
N CYS A 129 4.92 -2.64 5.07
CA CYS A 129 3.89 -2.38 4.07
C CYS A 129 3.36 -3.69 3.46
N LEU A 130 4.24 -4.66 3.13
CA LEU A 130 3.86 -6.00 2.69
C LEU A 130 3.06 -6.75 3.75
N HIS A 131 3.46 -6.69 5.01
CA HIS A 131 2.68 -7.25 6.11
C HIS A 131 1.24 -6.72 6.12
N LEU A 132 1.06 -5.39 6.07
CA LEU A 132 -0.26 -4.78 6.09
C LEU A 132 -1.04 -5.06 4.80
N HIS A 133 -0.36 -5.15 3.66
CA HIS A 133 -0.95 -5.51 2.37
C HIS A 133 -1.58 -6.91 2.42
N HIS A 134 -0.79 -7.93 2.77
CA HIS A 134 -1.28 -9.31 2.92
C HIS A 134 -2.34 -9.43 4.03
N LEU A 135 -2.18 -8.70 5.15
CA LEU A 135 -3.17 -8.70 6.22
C LEU A 135 -4.52 -8.11 5.77
N SER A 136 -4.50 -7.09 4.91
CA SER A 136 -5.72 -6.50 4.33
C SER A 136 -6.46 -7.45 3.38
N ARG A 137 -5.76 -8.43 2.81
CA ARG A 137 -6.29 -9.49 1.93
C ARG A 137 -6.69 -10.76 2.69
N GLY A 138 -6.41 -10.84 3.99
CA GLY A 138 -6.64 -12.02 4.81
C GLY A 138 -5.59 -13.13 4.62
N GLU A 139 -4.44 -12.80 4.02
CA GLU A 139 -3.32 -13.72 3.77
C GLU A 139 -2.42 -13.77 5.02
N GLU A 140 -2.91 -14.40 6.09
CA GLU A 140 -2.31 -14.33 7.43
C GLU A 140 -0.88 -14.89 7.52
N ARG A 141 -0.58 -15.94 6.75
CA ARG A 141 0.75 -16.59 6.79
C ARG A 141 1.80 -15.68 6.17
N GLU A 142 1.50 -15.12 5.02
CA GLU A 142 2.34 -14.18 4.29
C GLU A 142 2.50 -12.89 5.12
N ALA A 143 1.41 -12.38 5.70
CA ALA A 143 1.45 -11.25 6.62
C ALA A 143 2.38 -11.51 7.81
N ALA A 144 2.31 -12.68 8.45
CA ALA A 144 3.16 -13.02 9.58
C ALA A 144 4.65 -13.13 9.19
N HIS A 145 4.94 -13.69 8.01
CA HIS A 145 6.30 -13.75 7.47
C HIS A 145 6.91 -12.35 7.33
N TRP A 146 6.20 -11.44 6.66
CA TRP A 146 6.72 -10.08 6.45
C TRP A 146 6.82 -9.24 7.72
N LEU A 147 5.95 -9.48 8.71
CA LEU A 147 6.08 -8.84 10.01
C LEU A 147 7.33 -9.30 10.74
N LEU A 148 7.69 -10.58 10.61
CA LEU A 148 8.93 -11.10 11.15
C LEU A 148 10.11 -10.42 10.46
N GLU A 149 10.12 -10.34 9.11
CA GLU A 149 11.18 -9.63 8.37
C GLU A 149 11.33 -8.18 8.85
N ALA A 150 10.24 -7.43 8.95
CA ALA A 150 10.27 -6.03 9.39
C ALA A 150 10.85 -5.85 10.80
N LYS A 151 10.67 -6.85 11.68
CA LYS A 151 11.14 -6.83 13.08
C LYS A 151 12.49 -7.50 13.29
N ARG A 152 13.08 -8.14 12.29
CA ARG A 152 14.39 -8.78 12.45
C ARG A 152 15.42 -7.72 12.80
N GLU A 153 15.96 -7.77 14.00
CA GLU A 153 17.22 -7.09 14.31
C GLU A 153 18.30 -7.73 13.46
N ARG A 154 19.03 -6.92 12.71
CA ARG A 154 20.07 -7.39 11.80
C ARG A 154 21.36 -6.78 12.28
N ASP A 155 22.26 -7.63 12.77
CA ASP A 155 23.63 -7.23 13.06
C ASP A 155 24.27 -6.89 11.70
N HIS A 156 24.41 -5.60 11.38
CA HIS A 156 25.31 -5.19 10.31
C HIS A 156 26.73 -5.59 10.73
N GLY A 157 27.14 -6.79 10.33
CA GLY A 157 28.53 -7.23 10.43
C GLY A 157 29.38 -6.21 9.69
N ALA A 158 30.37 -5.66 10.39
CA ALA A 158 31.36 -4.73 9.85
C ALA A 158 31.93 -5.25 8.52
N GLY A 159 31.37 -4.75 7.42
CA GLY A 159 31.82 -4.97 6.05
C GLY A 159 32.15 -3.60 5.48
N GLU A 160 33.44 -3.39 5.24
CA GLU A 160 34.07 -2.13 4.89
C GLU A 160 33.36 -1.35 3.76
N GLY A 161 33.00 -0.10 4.06
CA GLY A 161 32.95 0.99 3.08
C GLY A 161 31.61 1.27 2.42
N CYS A 162 30.72 1.97 3.12
CA CYS A 162 29.87 3.03 2.56
C CYS A 162 29.33 3.86 3.74
N THR A 163 29.72 5.12 3.86
CA THR A 163 29.17 6.05 4.85
C THR A 163 27.75 6.43 4.43
N HIS A 164 26.76 5.69 4.93
CA HIS A 164 25.34 6.02 4.80
C HIS A 164 24.72 6.29 6.19
N GLU A 165 25.34 7.22 6.93
CA GLU A 165 24.97 7.54 8.32
C GLU A 165 23.53 8.08 8.47
N ASP A 166 22.89 8.51 7.37
CA ASP A 166 21.51 9.01 7.38
C ASP A 166 20.44 7.95 7.01
N VAL A 167 20.82 6.81 6.41
CA VAL A 167 19.85 5.78 5.93
C VAL A 167 19.47 4.78 7.00
N GLU A 168 20.39 4.47 7.92
CA GLU A 168 20.12 3.55 9.03
C GLU A 168 19.18 4.16 10.08
N ALA A 169 19.12 5.49 10.20
CA ALA A 169 18.37 6.17 11.25
C ALA A 169 16.85 6.07 11.06
N LEU A 170 16.37 6.20 9.82
CA LEU A 170 14.94 6.12 9.48
C LEU A 170 14.42 4.69 9.52
N ASP A 171 15.27 3.71 9.19
CA ASP A 171 14.92 2.30 9.24
C ASP A 171 14.97 1.76 10.69
N GLY A 172 16.03 2.05 11.45
CA GLY A 172 16.18 1.60 12.84
C GLY A 172 15.13 2.16 13.80
N LEU A 173 14.63 3.38 13.53
CA LEU A 173 13.56 4.03 14.32
C LEU A 173 12.20 3.99 13.62
N PHE A 174 12.06 3.23 12.52
CA PHE A 174 10.86 3.20 11.69
C PHE A 174 9.57 3.10 12.50
N PHE A 175 9.48 2.12 13.41
CA PHE A 175 8.29 1.88 14.20
C PHE A 175 7.99 3.03 15.17
N ASP A 176 9.02 3.60 15.80
CA ASP A 176 8.86 4.71 16.75
C ASP A 176 8.46 6.00 16.04
N SER A 177 9.11 6.33 14.92
CA SER A 177 8.78 7.48 14.09
C SER A 177 7.37 7.38 13.50
N PHE A 178 6.96 6.18 13.05
CA PHE A 178 5.61 5.97 12.54
C PHE A 178 4.55 6.10 13.63
N GLU A 179 4.75 5.50 14.80
CA GLU A 179 3.83 5.65 15.94
C GLU A 179 3.75 7.11 16.43
N GLN A 180 4.87 7.83 16.38
CA GLN A 180 4.89 9.27 16.63
C GLN A 180 4.07 10.02 15.57
N TYR A 181 4.25 9.72 14.29
CA TYR A 181 3.49 10.34 13.20
C TYR A 181 1.98 10.15 13.38
N ILE A 182 1.50 8.92 13.62
CA ILE A 182 0.07 8.64 13.82
C ILE A 182 -0.50 9.47 14.97
N ARG A 183 0.24 9.60 16.09
CA ARG A 183 -0.20 10.39 17.24
C ARG A 183 -0.39 11.88 16.93
N HIS A 184 0.44 12.43 16.04
CA HIS A 184 0.33 13.82 15.62
C HIS A 184 -0.70 14.02 14.50
N HIS A 185 -0.97 12.97 13.71
CA HIS A 185 -1.91 12.97 12.59
C HIS A 185 -3.12 12.07 12.88
N ASP A 186 -3.92 12.46 13.88
CA ASP A 186 -5.14 11.73 14.25
C ASP A 186 -6.37 12.36 13.56
N GLY A 187 -6.75 11.78 12.42
CA GLY A 187 -8.03 12.05 11.77
C GLY A 187 -8.06 13.25 10.81
N ALA A 188 -8.53 12.98 9.59
CA ALA A 188 -9.05 13.93 8.61
C ALA A 188 -8.03 14.75 7.78
N THR A 189 -7.44 14.11 6.78
CA THR A 189 -7.40 14.69 5.43
C THR A 189 -7.53 13.59 4.38
N ALA A 190 -8.72 13.49 3.79
CA ALA A 190 -8.93 12.73 2.58
C ALA A 190 -8.37 13.52 1.38
N ALA A 191 -7.42 12.88 0.68
CA ALA A 191 -6.91 13.08 -0.68
C ALA A 191 -6.41 14.48 -1.13
N PRO A 192 -5.07 14.64 -1.16
CA PRO A 192 -4.37 15.52 -2.09
C PRO A 192 -3.60 14.76 -3.19
N THR A 193 -3.72 13.43 -3.29
CA THR A 193 -3.01 12.64 -4.31
C THR A 193 -3.59 12.74 -5.71
N ALA A 194 -4.73 13.41 -5.93
CA ALA A 194 -5.39 13.49 -7.23
C ALA A 194 -4.47 13.98 -8.38
N ASP A 195 -3.56 14.91 -8.09
CA ASP A 195 -2.55 15.38 -9.06
C ASP A 195 -1.50 14.29 -9.38
N LEU A 196 -1.19 13.41 -8.42
CA LEU A 196 -0.26 12.29 -8.58
C LEU A 196 -0.94 11.06 -9.21
N ASP A 197 -2.23 10.85 -8.95
CA ASP A 197 -3.03 9.76 -9.52
C ASP A 197 -2.98 9.79 -11.06
N ALA A 198 -3.14 10.98 -11.65
CA ALA A 198 -3.07 11.15 -13.11
C ALA A 198 -1.67 10.84 -13.70
N GLU A 199 -0.61 11.09 -12.94
CA GLU A 199 0.76 10.81 -13.40
C GLU A 199 1.10 9.33 -13.29
N VAL A 200 0.59 8.64 -12.28
CA VAL A 200 0.75 7.19 -12.17
C VAL A 200 -0.07 6.47 -13.24
N GLU A 201 -1.29 6.91 -13.54
CA GLU A 201 -2.09 6.34 -14.64
C GLU A 201 -1.36 6.46 -15.99
N ARG A 202 -0.73 7.62 -16.25
CA ARG A 202 0.10 7.84 -17.45
C ARG A 202 1.29 6.87 -17.53
N LEU A 203 1.87 6.48 -16.40
CA LEU A 203 2.95 5.49 -16.34
C LEU A 203 2.40 4.08 -16.60
N ALA A 204 1.25 3.73 -16.04
CA ALA A 204 0.58 2.44 -16.22
C ALA A 204 0.23 2.20 -17.70
N ASP A 205 -0.28 3.21 -18.41
CA ASP A 205 -0.65 3.13 -19.83
C ASP A 205 0.54 2.86 -20.78
N ARG A 206 1.77 2.92 -20.29
CA ARG A 206 2.99 2.71 -21.10
C ARG A 206 3.38 1.24 -21.21
N GLU A 207 3.00 0.41 -20.24
CA GLU A 207 3.39 -0.99 -20.16
C GLU A 207 2.16 -1.91 -20.32
N ASP A 208 2.25 -2.86 -21.25
CA ASP A 208 1.13 -3.75 -21.61
C ASP A 208 0.88 -4.89 -20.60
N ASP A 209 1.73 -5.04 -19.58
CA ASP A 209 1.66 -6.14 -18.60
C ASP A 209 0.78 -5.81 -17.37
N GLY A 210 0.27 -4.57 -17.29
CA GLY A 210 -0.59 -4.11 -16.20
C GLY A 210 0.17 -3.78 -14.91
N LEU A 211 1.50 -3.69 -14.97
CA LEU A 211 2.32 -3.14 -13.90
C LEU A 211 2.72 -1.70 -14.24
N VAL A 212 2.78 -0.85 -13.23
CA VAL A 212 3.35 0.49 -13.41
C VAL A 212 4.86 0.34 -13.52
N GLY A 213 5.37 0.78 -14.68
CA GLY A 213 6.78 0.76 -15.03
C GLY A 213 7.66 1.68 -14.19
N HIS A 214 8.85 1.96 -14.73
CA HIS A 214 9.84 2.80 -14.08
C HIS A 214 9.29 4.23 -13.82
N PRO A 215 9.55 4.80 -12.62
CA PRO A 215 9.26 6.21 -12.38
C PRO A 215 10.03 7.07 -13.39
N ASP A 216 9.47 8.24 -13.74
CA ASP A 216 10.12 9.20 -14.62
C ASP A 216 10.31 10.56 -13.93
N GLN A 217 11.12 11.43 -14.55
CA GLN A 217 11.43 12.75 -14.01
C GLN A 217 10.18 13.62 -13.79
N GLN A 218 9.17 13.45 -14.64
CA GLN A 218 7.90 14.17 -14.51
C GLN A 218 7.16 13.78 -13.22
N LEU A 219 7.20 12.50 -12.81
CA LEU A 219 6.65 12.06 -11.54
C LEU A 219 7.39 12.68 -10.34
N ALA A 220 8.72 12.73 -10.40
CA ALA A 220 9.54 13.26 -9.32
C ALA A 220 9.30 14.77 -9.09
N GLU A 221 9.22 15.56 -10.18
CA GLU A 221 8.86 16.98 -10.13
C GLU A 221 7.49 17.22 -9.47
N ARG A 222 6.51 16.36 -9.79
CA ARG A 222 5.16 16.43 -9.22
C ARG A 222 5.16 16.07 -7.75
N LEU A 223 5.95 15.08 -7.34
CA LEU A 223 6.12 14.73 -5.94
C LEU A 223 6.79 15.86 -5.16
N HIS A 224 7.75 16.57 -5.75
CA HIS A 224 8.37 17.76 -5.16
C HIS A 224 7.35 18.89 -4.93
N ALA A 225 6.49 19.14 -5.92
CA ALA A 225 5.41 20.11 -5.82
C ALA A 225 4.33 19.69 -4.81
N PHE A 226 4.19 18.40 -4.51
CA PHE A 226 3.30 17.86 -3.49
C PHE A 226 3.92 18.02 -2.08
N ALA A 227 5.15 17.58 -1.89
CA ALA A 227 5.85 17.62 -0.61
C ALA A 227 6.04 19.05 -0.09
N SER A 228 6.22 20.04 -0.98
CA SER A 228 6.31 21.46 -0.61
C SER A 228 5.02 22.08 -0.07
N ARG A 229 3.87 21.40 -0.16
CA ARG A 229 2.56 21.88 0.34
C ARG A 229 2.18 21.32 1.70
N HIS A 230 2.96 20.38 2.25
CA HIS A 230 2.67 19.63 3.47
C HIS A 230 3.82 19.73 4.48
#